data_AF-A0A2A3JN26-F1
#
_entry.id   AF-A0A2A3JN26-F1
#
_cell.length_a   1.000
_cell.length_b   1.000
_cell.length_c   1.000
_cell.angle_alpha   90.00
_cell.angle_beta   90.00
_cell.angle_gamma   90.00
#
_symmetry.space_group_name_H-M   'P 1'
#
loop_
_entity.id
_entity.type
_entity.pdbx_description
1 polymer ?
#
loop_
_entity_poly.entity_id
_entity_poly.type
_entity_poly.pdbx_seq_one_letter_code
_entity_poly.pdbx_strand_id
1 'polypeptide(L)' 'MASATRTIAESAGVPQTRGAYHRLLEEISSGRIEPGSRITETELAERLQMSRTPVREAL' A
#
# COMPACT_ATOMS: atom_id res chain seq x y z
N MET A 1 30.39 18.03 -9.75
CA MET A 1 30.76 17.03 -10.76
C MET A 1 30.42 15.65 -10.20
N ALA A 2 29.35 14.93 -10.54
CA ALA A 2 28.20 15.16 -11.40
C ALA A 2 27.01 14.37 -10.81
N SER A 3 25.86 15.05 -10.79
CA SER A 3 24.49 14.52 -10.80
C SER A 3 24.04 13.47 -9.76
N ALA A 4 23.40 14.01 -8.72
CA ALA A 4 22.13 13.47 -8.24
C ALA A 4 21.09 13.54 -9.37
N THR A 5 20.62 12.43 -9.92
CA THR A 5 19.37 12.41 -10.70
C THR A 5 18.72 11.02 -10.72
N ARG A 6 17.79 10.85 -9.77
CA ARG A 6 16.45 10.27 -9.95
C ARG A 6 16.36 8.91 -10.66
N THR A 7 16.20 7.86 -9.84
CA THR A 7 15.56 6.59 -10.23
C THR A 7 14.18 6.88 -10.82
N ILE A 8 14.07 6.86 -12.14
CA ILE A 8 12.83 7.07 -12.91
C ILE A 8 12.24 5.74 -13.45
N ALA A 9 12.48 4.62 -12.77
CA ALA A 9 12.15 3.29 -13.29
C ALA A 9 11.30 2.38 -12.37
N GLU A 10 10.39 2.96 -11.56
CA GLU A 10 9.53 2.17 -10.64
C GLU A 10 8.03 2.54 -10.69
N SER A 11 7.62 3.36 -11.65
CA SER A 11 6.23 3.63 -11.99
C SER A 11 5.73 2.52 -12.92
N ALA A 12 4.92 1.54 -12.49
CA ALA A 12 3.47 1.75 -12.46
C ALA A 12 2.65 0.71 -11.64
N GLY A 13 3.24 -0.06 -10.71
CA GLY A 13 2.42 -0.94 -9.85
C GLY A 13 3.18 -1.66 -8.74
N VAL A 14 4.32 -2.28 -9.05
CA VAL A 14 5.02 -3.19 -8.14
C VAL A 14 5.46 -2.55 -6.80
N PRO A 15 5.99 -1.31 -6.74
CA PRO A 15 6.41 -0.72 -5.45
C PRO A 15 5.23 -0.29 -4.59
N GLN A 16 4.14 0.18 -5.22
CA GLN A 16 2.95 0.63 -4.51
C GLN A 16 2.17 -0.56 -3.95
N THR A 17 2.06 -1.65 -4.71
CA THR A 17 1.43 -2.90 -4.25
C THR A 17 2.20 -3.52 -3.07
N ARG A 18 3.54 -3.59 -3.15
CA ARG A 18 4.36 -4.05 -2.03
C ARG A 18 4.22 -3.14 -0.81
N GLY A 19 4.18 -1.82 -1.02
CA GLY A 19 3.95 -0.85 0.05
C GLY A 19 2.59 -1.02 0.72
N ALA A 20 1.53 -1.22 -0.07
CA ALA A 20 0.18 -1.50 0.43
C ALA A 20 0.17 -2.77 1.30
N TYR A 21 0.78 -3.86 0.82
CA TYR A 21 0.86 -5.13 1.55
C TYR A 21 1.52 -4.95 2.93
N HIS A 22 2.69 -4.31 3.00
CA HIS A 22 3.38 -4.13 4.28
C HIS A 22 2.58 -3.28 5.26
N ARG A 23 1.93 -2.22 4.78
CA ARG A 23 1.06 -1.39 5.62
C ARG A 23 -0.15 -2.17 6.13
N LEU A 24 -0.80 -2.97 5.29
CA LEU A 24 -1.91 -3.84 5.71
C LEU A 24 -1.46 -4.81 6.81
N LEU A 25 -0.29 -5.41 6.65
CA LEU A 25 0.27 -6.32 7.65
C LEU A 25 0.55 -5.61 8.99
N GLU A 26 1.07 -4.37 8.95
CA GLU A 26 1.24 -3.52 10.14
C GLU A 26 -0.11 -3.20 10.81
N GLU A 27 -1.13 -2.84 10.04
CA GLU A 27 -2.48 -2.54 10.57
C GLU A 27 -3.12 -3.76 11.25
N ILE A 28 -2.99 -4.95 10.64
CA ILE A 28 -3.53 -6.20 11.20
C ILE A 28 -2.74 -6.62 12.45
N SER A 29 -1.41 -6.62 12.38
CA SER A 29 -0.56 -7.04 13.51
C SER A 29 -0.62 -6.10 14.71
N SER A 30 -0.90 -4.82 14.49
CA SER A 30 -1.12 -3.83 15.56
C SER A 30 -2.54 -3.83 16.13
N GLY A 31 -3.46 -4.62 15.56
CA GLY A 31 -4.87 -4.67 15.98
C GLY A 31 -5.71 -3.49 15.49
N ARG A 32 -5.18 -2.60 14.63
CA ARG A 32 -5.99 -1.51 14.03
C ARG A 32 -7.05 -2.03 13.06
N ILE A 33 -6.82 -3.21 12.48
CA ILE A 33 -7.82 -4.00 11.79
C ILE A 33 -8.02 -5.28 12.61
N GLU A 34 -9.16 -5.34 13.30
CA GLU A 34 -9.51 -6.50 14.11
C GLU A 34 -9.73 -7.75 13.24
N PRO A 35 -9.26 -8.94 13.67
CA PRO A 35 -9.51 -10.19 12.97
C PRO A 35 -11.01 -10.42 12.76
N GLY A 36 -11.41 -10.74 11.54
CA GLY A 36 -12.81 -10.95 11.17
C GLY A 36 -13.63 -9.66 11.01
N SER A 37 -13.05 -8.48 11.25
CA SER A 37 -13.68 -7.21 10.91
C SER A 37 -13.86 -7.11 9.40
N ARG A 38 -15.04 -6.62 8.96
CA ARG A 38 -15.28 -6.32 7.55
C ARG A 38 -14.68 -4.96 7.24
N ILE A 39 -13.87 -4.90 6.20
CA ILE A 39 -13.28 -3.67 5.67
C ILE A 39 -13.30 -3.76 4.15
N THR A 40 -13.63 -2.65 3.50
CA THR A 40 -13.70 -2.57 2.03
C THR A 40 -12.38 -2.10 1.43
N GLU A 41 -12.16 -2.41 0.15
CA GLU A 41 -11.01 -1.90 -0.62
C GLU A 41 -10.95 -0.36 -0.61
N THR A 42 -12.10 0.31 -0.63
CA THR A 42 -12.19 1.78 -0.61
C THR A 42 -11.72 2.34 0.74
N GLU A 43 -12.17 1.76 1.85
CA GLU A 43 -11.73 2.19 3.19
C GLU A 43 -10.24 1.94 3.39
N LEU A 44 -9.71 0.83 2.88
CA LEU A 44 -8.28 0.54 2.91
C LEU A 44 -7.49 1.54 2.06
N ALA A 45 -7.97 1.87 0.86
CA ALA A 45 -7.36 2.87 -0.02
C ALA A 45 -7.30 4.25 0.63
N GLU A 46 -8.39 4.68 1.28
CA GLU A 46 -8.44 5.93 2.04
C GLU A 46 -7.47 5.94 3.23
N ARG A 47 -7.45 4.87 4.03
CA ARG A 47 -6.55 4.74 5.19
C ARG A 47 -5.07 4.74 4.80
N LEU A 48 -4.74 4.04 3.71
CA LEU A 48 -3.37 3.93 3.22
C LEU A 48 -2.95 5.12 2.35
N GLN A 49 -3.88 6.02 2.03
CA GLN A 49 -3.70 7.14 1.09
C GLN A 49 -3.18 6.66 -0.27
N MET A 50 -3.71 5.53 -0.74
CA MET A 50 -3.35 4.89 -2.00
C MET A 50 -4.57 4.77 -2.91
N SER A 51 -4.36 4.53 -4.21
CA SER A 51 -5.45 4.20 -5.11
C SER A 51 -5.92 2.76 -4.86
N ARG A 52 -7.15 2.43 -5.29
CA ARG A 52 -7.72 1.08 -5.09
C ARG A 52 -6.96 -0.02 -5.83
N THR A 53 -6.29 0.29 -6.94
CA THR A 53 -5.55 -0.70 -7.75
C THR A 53 -4.43 -1.38 -6.95
N PRO A 54 -3.44 -0.67 -6.38
CA PRO A 54 -2.37 -1.31 -5.60
C PRO A 54 -2.89 -1.93 -4.29
N VAL A 55 -3.96 -1.40 -3.71
CA VAL A 55 -4.59 -2.01 -2.51
C VAL A 55 -5.21 -3.35 -2.87
N ARG A 56 -5.99 -3.42 -3.95
CA ARG A 56 -6.59 -4.66 -4.44
C ARG A 56 -5.55 -5.70 -4.84
N GLU A 57 -4.45 -5.29 -5.46
CA GLU A 57 -3.35 -6.19 -5.81
C GLU A 57 -2.58 -6.71 -4.59
N ALA A 58 -2.71 -6.06 -3.44
CA ALA A 58 -2.02 -6.42 -2.20
C ALA A 58 -2.84 -7.30 -1.25
N LEU A 59 -4.14 -7.47 -1.51
CA LEU A 59 -5.04 -8.39 -0.78
C LEU A 59 -4.93 -9.82 -1.32
#